data_AF-A0A3D2UQT6-F1
#
_entry.id   AF-A0A3D2UQT6-F1
#
_cell.length_a   1.000
_cell.length_b   1.000
_cell.length_c   1.000
_cell.angle_alpha   90.00
_cell.angle_beta   90.00
_cell.angle_gamma   90.00
#
_symmetry.space_group_name_H-M   'P 1'
#
loop_
_entity.id
_entity.type
_entity.pdbx_description
1 polymer ?
#
loop_
_entity_poly.entity_id
_entity_poly.type
_entity_poly.pdbx_seq_one_letter_code
_entity_poly.pdbx_strand_id
1 'polypeptide(L)' 'MSTEHFLEVQGLKKHFEAGRPALFSRDVQKVHAVDGVGFTLRRSEVIALVGESGCGKSTLALLLMG' A
#
# COMPACT_ATOMS: atom_id res chain seq x y z
N MET A 1 28.18 12.82 -4.73
CA MET A 1 27.72 11.44 -5.04
C MET A 1 26.21 11.51 -5.18
N SER A 2 25.66 11.53 -6.39
CA SER A 2 24.21 11.56 -6.59
C SER A 2 23.59 10.28 -6.06
N THR A 3 22.62 10.41 -5.16
CA THR A 3 21.77 9.31 -4.73
C THR A 3 20.75 9.08 -5.85
N GLU A 4 21.09 8.27 -6.85
CA GLU A 4 20.11 7.88 -7.87
C GLU A 4 19.07 6.95 -7.25
N HIS A 5 17.90 7.50 -6.96
CA HIS A 5 16.72 6.74 -6.61
C HIS A 5 16.07 6.24 -7.91
N PHE A 6 15.88 4.92 -8.03
CA PHE A 6 15.16 4.31 -9.14
C PHE A 6 13.66 4.37 -8.91
N LEU A 7 13.23 4.16 -7.66
CA LEU A 7 11.85 4.28 -7.21
C LEU A 7 11.80 5.02 -5.87
N GLU A 8 10.87 5.95 -5.74
CA GLU A 8 10.56 6.63 -4.49
C GLU A 8 9.05 6.53 -4.24
N VAL A 9 8.70 6.04 -3.05
CA VAL A 9 7.32 5.88 -2.58
C VAL A 9 7.17 6.75 -1.35
N GLN A 10 6.19 7.66 -1.36
CA GLN A 10 5.93 8.57 -0.24
C GLN A 10 4.45 8.53 0.14
N GLY A 11 4.17 8.17 1.39
CA GLY A 11 2.83 8.27 1.98
C GLY A 11 1.75 7.51 1.21
N LEU A 12 2.08 6.42 0.54
CA LEU A 12 1.17 5.68 -0.32
C LEU A 12 0.02 5.10 0.52
N LYS A 13 -1.21 5.26 0.03
CA LYS A 13 -2.43 4.85 0.71
C LYS A 13 -3.39 4.15 -0.25
N LYS A 14 -4.00 3.07 0.22
CA LYS A 14 -5.14 2.42 -0.41
C LYS A 14 -6.07 1.91 0.66
N HIS A 15 -7.23 2.54 0.74
CA HIS A 15 -8.33 2.12 1.61
C HIS A 15 -9.44 1.55 0.73
N PHE A 16 -9.99 0.41 1.14
CA PHE A 16 -11.12 -0.23 0.50
C PHE A 16 -12.36 -0.05 1.36
N GLU A 17 -13.50 0.13 0.73
CA GLU A 17 -14.79 0.01 1.39
C GLU A 17 -15.10 -1.47 1.58
N ALA A 18 -15.39 -1.87 2.81
CA ALA A 18 -15.67 -3.24 3.20
C ALA A 18 -17.03 -3.32 3.90
N GLY A 19 -17.75 -4.40 3.63
CA GLY A 19 -19.06 -4.67 4.22
C GLY A 19 -20.23 -3.99 3.50
N ARG A 20 -21.45 -4.40 3.88
CA ARG A 20 -22.68 -3.70 3.50
C ARG A 20 -22.97 -2.62 4.54
N PRO A 21 -23.45 -1.43 4.13
CA PRO A 21 -23.95 -0.46 5.09
C PRO A 21 -25.01 -1.12 5.97
N ALA A 22 -24.93 -0.92 7.30
CA ALA A 22 -26.02 -1.34 8.17
C ALA A 22 -27.30 -0.57 7.77
N LEU A 23 -28.47 -1.21 7.84
CA LEU A 23 -29.75 -0.52 7.69
C LEU A 23 -29.74 0.67 8.67
N PHE A 24 -29.87 1.89 8.14
CA PHE A 24 -29.80 3.18 8.83
C PHE A 24 -28.42 3.79 9.13
N SER A 25 -27.30 3.17 8.74
CA SER A 25 -25.96 3.80 8.86
C SER A 25 -25.40 4.23 7.51
N ARG A 26 -24.87 5.47 7.46
CA ARG A 26 -24.12 5.99 6.29
C ARG A 26 -22.65 5.57 6.27
N ASP A 27 -22.13 5.05 7.37
CA ASP A 27 -20.72 4.70 7.49
C ASP A 27 -20.46 3.29 6.95
N VAL A 28 -19.70 3.24 5.85
CA VAL A 28 -19.13 2.00 5.31
C VAL A 28 -17.82 1.73 6.05
N GLN A 29 -17.63 0.49 6.52
CA GLN A 29 -16.37 0.12 7.16
C GLN A 29 -15.24 0.26 6.14
N LYS A 30 -14.09 0.81 6.56
CA LYS A 30 -12.92 0.98 5.71
C LYS A 30 -11.84 -0.01 6.11
N VAL A 31 -11.30 -0.72 5.14
CA VAL A 31 -10.09 -1.55 5.29
C VAL A 31 -8.90 -0.77 4.78
N HIS A 32 -7.95 -0.50 5.66
CA HIS A 32 -6.72 0.24 5.37
C HIS A 32 -5.65 -0.74 4.85
N ALA A 33 -5.79 -1.19 3.61
CA ALA A 33 -4.88 -2.20 3.05
C ALA A 33 -3.44 -1.69 2.85
N VAL A 34 -3.28 -0.41 2.54
CA VAL A 34 -1.99 0.29 2.55
C VAL A 34 -2.23 1.65 3.21
N ASP A 35 -1.44 2.01 4.23
CA ASP A 35 -1.67 3.25 4.98
C ASP A 35 -0.37 3.99 5.31
N GLY A 36 0.02 4.93 4.44
CA GLY A 36 1.17 5.79 4.65
C GLY A 36 2.52 5.12 4.42
N VAL A 37 2.57 4.13 3.52
CA VAL A 37 3.82 3.42 3.19
C VAL A 37 4.79 4.35 2.47
N GLY A 38 6.05 4.35 2.88
CA GLY A 38 7.12 5.08 2.21
C GLY A 38 8.46 4.36 2.27
N PHE A 39 9.17 4.35 1.14
CA PHE A 39 10.51 3.78 1.00
C PHE A 39 11.15 4.27 -0.30
N THR A 40 12.46 4.07 -0.42
CA THR A 40 13.20 4.30 -1.67
C THR A 40 13.87 3.01 -2.12
N LEU A 41 13.97 2.80 -3.43
CA LEU A 41 14.73 1.74 -4.05
C LEU A 41 15.78 2.38 -4.96
N ARG A 42 17.05 2.03 -4.76
CA ARG A 42 18.14 2.44 -5.65
C ARG A 42 18.25 1.47 -6.82
N ARG A 43 18.97 1.91 -7.85
CA ARG A 43 19.31 1.03 -8.97
C ARG A 43 20.06 -0.21 -8.46
N SER A 44 19.68 -1.37 -8.98
CA SER A 44 20.26 -2.68 -8.64
C SER A 44 19.99 -3.17 -7.21
N GLU A 45 19.09 -2.54 -6.45
CA GLU A 45 18.59 -3.08 -5.18
C GLU A 45 17.40 -4.02 -5.39
N VAL A 46 17.29 -5.00 -4.50
CA VAL A 46 16.14 -5.91 -4.43
C VAL A 46 15.49 -5.75 -3.06
N ILE A 47 14.19 -5.45 -3.05
CA ILE A 47 13.37 -5.42 -1.84
C ILE A 47 12.45 -6.63 -1.82
N ALA A 48 12.41 -7.32 -0.67
CA ALA A 48 11.44 -8.37 -0.40
C ALA A 48 10.33 -7.84 0.52
N LEU A 49 9.08 -8.05 0.11
CA LEU A 49 7.91 -7.69 0.90
C LEU A 49 7.34 -8.93 1.61
N VAL A 50 7.41 -8.96 2.94
CA VAL A 50 7.04 -10.12 3.77
C VAL A 50 5.99 -9.77 4.81
N GLY A 51 5.23 -10.77 5.24
CA GLY A 51 4.16 -10.62 6.24
C GLY A 51 3.02 -11.62 6.05
N GLU A 52 2.13 -11.70 7.03
CA GLU A 52 0.99 -12.64 7.07
C GLU A 52 0.01 -12.47 5.89
N SER A 53 -0.79 -13.51 5.61
CA SER A 53 -1.84 -13.39 4.60
C SER A 53 -2.82 -12.27 4.97
N GLY A 54 -3.19 -11.43 3.99
CA GLY A 54 -4.10 -10.30 4.19
C GLY A 54 -3.47 -8.98 4.69
N CYS A 55 -2.17 -8.92 4.98
CA CYS A 55 -1.55 -7.68 5.48
C CYS A 55 -1.31 -6.56 4.43
N GLY A 56 -1.78 -6.72 3.19
CA GLY A 56 -1.69 -5.68 2.16
C GLY A 56 -0.53 -5.79 1.15
N LYS A 57 0.27 -6.88 1.20
CA LYS A 57 1.43 -7.08 0.30
C LYS A 57 1.08 -6.97 -1.19
N SER A 58 0.12 -7.78 -1.64
CA SER A 58 -0.30 -7.79 -3.05
C SER A 58 -0.94 -6.47 -3.46
N THR A 59 -1.67 -5.81 -2.55
CA THR A 59 -2.21 -4.47 -2.79
C THR A 59 -1.08 -3.46 -3.01
N LEU A 60 -0.05 -3.45 -2.16
CA LEU A 60 1.10 -2.58 -2.33
C LEU A 60 1.82 -2.87 -3.66
N ALA A 61 2.10 -4.13 -3.98
CA ALA A 61 2.74 -4.52 -5.23
C ALA A 61 1.95 -4.05 -6.47
N LEU A 62 0.63 -4.20 -6.45
CA LEU A 62 -0.24 -3.74 -7.54
C LEU A 62 -0.19 -2.22 -7.71
N LEU A 63 -0.22 -1.45 -6.62
CA LEU A 63 -0.12 0.01 -6.67
C LEU A 63 1.21 0.50 -7.26
N LEU A 64 2.30 -0.27 -7.08
CA LEU A 64 3.61 0.08 -7.65
C LEU A 64 3.71 -0.23 -9.15
N MET A 65 2.89 -1.14 -9.68
CA MET A 65 2.93 -1.56 -11.09
C MET A 65 2.12 -0.66 -12.04
N GLY A 66 1.19 0.15 -11.50
CA GLY A 66 0.29 1.00 -12.29
C GLY A 66 -1.01 0.30 -12.61
#